data_AF-A0A9E3XWX2-F1
#
_entry.id   AF-A0A9E3XWX2-F1
#
_cell.length_a   1.000
_cell.length_b   1.000
_cell.length_c   1.000
_cell.angle_alpha   90.00
_cell.angle_beta   90.00
_cell.angle_gamma   90.00
#
_symmetry.space_group_name_H-M   'P 1'
#
loop_
_entity.id
_entity.type
_entity.pdbx_description
1 polymer ?
#
loop_
_entity_poly.entity_id
_entity_poly.type
_entity_poly.pdbx_seq_one_letter_code
_entity_poly.pdbx_strand_id
1 'polypeptide(L)'
;MGSLDRRSFLRGALAAGGAAWVGAAGACAAADAPAGARGGNPGDGPYGPLQPANGDGLMLPAGFTSRLLAASGETVPGTGHTWHANPDGAACLPAAGGGWYLVSNGETGGGGGTVGTLRFDSAANVVDGYTILSGTTRSCSGGVTPWGTYLSGEEHPTGGVYECDPTGPGQGVHRPALGTFAHEMIAVDQRRGWIYMVEDDPAGRLYRFR
;
A
#
# COMPACT_ATOMS: atom_id res chain seq x y z
N MET A 1 13.51 -31.58 -11.16
CA MET A 1 12.63 -30.42 -11.44
C MET A 1 12.99 -29.33 -10.46
N GLY A 2 13.66 -28.27 -10.92
CA GLY A 2 14.25 -27.24 -10.06
C GLY A 2 13.19 -26.34 -9.43
N SER A 3 13.34 -26.05 -8.14
CA SER A 3 12.51 -25.11 -7.39
C SER A 3 12.69 -23.69 -7.94
N LEU A 4 11.59 -23.03 -8.32
CA LEU A 4 11.62 -21.62 -8.70
C LEU A 4 11.67 -20.75 -7.42
N ASP A 5 12.69 -19.90 -7.33
CA ASP A 5 12.95 -18.98 -6.21
C ASP A 5 11.93 -17.82 -6.20
N ARG A 6 11.46 -17.42 -5.01
CA ARG A 6 10.53 -16.29 -4.74
C ARG A 6 10.91 -14.98 -5.45
N ARG A 7 12.19 -14.75 -5.71
CA ARG A 7 12.68 -13.57 -6.45
C ARG A 7 12.24 -13.55 -7.91
N SER A 8 11.86 -14.70 -8.46
CA SER A 8 11.31 -14.86 -9.81
C SER A 8 9.83 -14.43 -9.89
N PHE A 9 9.11 -14.32 -8.78
CA PHE A 9 7.72 -13.82 -8.73
C PHE A 9 7.64 -12.32 -9.04
N LEU A 10 8.50 -11.51 -8.41
CA LEU A 10 8.60 -10.06 -8.71
C LEU A 10 9.38 -9.78 -10.01
N ARG A 11 10.30 -10.67 -10.41
CA ARG A 11 11.08 -10.53 -11.66
C ARG A 11 10.43 -11.16 -12.90
N GLY A 12 9.44 -12.05 -12.74
CA GLY A 12 8.71 -12.67 -13.84
C GLY A 12 7.87 -11.67 -14.65
N ALA A 13 7.56 -10.51 -14.06
CA ALA A 13 7.00 -9.36 -14.76
C ALA A 13 8.04 -8.51 -15.53
N LEU A 14 9.34 -8.77 -15.36
CA LEU A 14 10.46 -8.01 -15.93
C LEU A 14 11.46 -8.85 -16.76
N ALA A 15 11.34 -10.18 -16.80
CA ALA A 15 12.33 -11.08 -17.40
C ALA A 15 12.09 -11.39 -18.90
N ALA A 16 11.72 -10.39 -19.70
CA ALA A 16 11.89 -10.42 -21.15
C ALA A 16 13.02 -9.44 -21.53
N GLY A 17 14.26 -9.76 -21.14
CA GLY A 17 15.45 -8.97 -21.49
C GLY A 17 16.53 -9.05 -20.41
N GLY A 18 17.57 -9.84 -20.64
CA GLY A 18 18.58 -10.16 -19.63
C GLY A 18 19.59 -9.06 -19.31
N ALA A 19 20.04 -9.01 -18.03
CA ALA A 19 21.45 -8.94 -17.60
C ALA A 19 21.58 -8.88 -16.05
N ALA A 20 22.52 -9.70 -15.55
CA ALA A 20 23.29 -9.74 -14.29
C ALA A 20 22.95 -8.89 -13.02
N TRP A 21 22.78 -9.64 -11.90
CA TRP A 21 23.25 -9.49 -10.50
C TRP A 21 23.66 -8.14 -9.87
N VAL A 22 23.13 -7.83 -8.66
CA VAL A 22 23.81 -7.60 -7.35
C VAL A 22 22.73 -7.61 -6.22
N GLY A 23 23.01 -8.25 -5.07
CA GLY A 23 22.52 -7.81 -3.74
C GLY A 23 21.10 -8.16 -3.28
N ALA A 24 21.00 -8.76 -2.08
CA ALA A 24 19.79 -8.77 -1.28
C ALA A 24 19.62 -7.41 -0.58
N ALA A 25 18.47 -6.75 -0.76
CA ALA A 25 17.84 -5.75 0.13
C ALA A 25 17.01 -4.75 -0.70
N GLY A 26 15.81 -4.43 -0.21
CA GLY A 26 15.09 -3.18 -0.49
C GLY A 26 14.72 -2.87 -1.95
N ALA A 27 13.47 -3.11 -2.31
CA ALA A 27 12.85 -2.36 -3.40
C ALA A 27 11.36 -2.12 -3.10
N CYS A 28 11.09 -1.34 -2.06
CA CYS A 28 9.98 -0.38 -2.09
C CYS A 28 10.51 0.98 -2.57
N ALA A 29 11.31 0.98 -3.63
CA ALA A 29 11.26 2.13 -4.52
C ALA A 29 9.96 1.95 -5.30
N ALA A 30 9.19 3.02 -5.50
CA ALA A 30 8.35 3.08 -6.69
C ALA A 30 9.30 2.82 -7.85
N ALA A 31 9.40 1.55 -8.28
CA ALA A 31 10.28 1.21 -9.37
C ALA A 31 9.73 2.03 -10.52
N ASP A 32 10.49 3.01 -10.98
CA ASP A 32 10.33 3.51 -12.32
C ASP A 32 10.46 2.28 -13.19
N ALA A 33 9.32 1.66 -13.51
CA ALA A 33 9.27 0.57 -14.45
C ALA A 33 9.99 1.12 -15.69
N PRO A 34 11.05 0.43 -16.17
CA PRO A 34 11.75 0.91 -17.34
C PRO A 34 10.71 1.15 -18.42
N ALA A 35 10.76 2.33 -19.05
CA ALA A 35 9.84 2.70 -20.12
C ALA A 35 9.96 1.64 -21.23
N GLY A 36 9.06 0.65 -21.23
CA GLY A 36 9.20 -0.57 -22.02
C GLY A 36 8.64 -1.84 -21.37
N ALA A 37 8.36 -1.85 -20.06
CA ALA A 37 7.67 -2.96 -19.38
C ALA A 37 6.16 -2.97 -19.72
N ARG A 38 5.82 -3.15 -21.01
CA ARG A 38 4.47 -3.46 -21.48
C ARG A 38 4.57 -4.81 -22.18
N GLY A 39 3.96 -5.84 -21.60
CA GLY A 39 4.02 -7.19 -22.17
C GLY A 39 3.73 -8.35 -21.23
N GLY A 40 3.44 -8.12 -19.95
CA GLY A 40 2.92 -9.18 -19.08
C GLY A 40 1.56 -9.64 -19.58
N ASN A 41 1.48 -10.84 -20.12
CA ASN A 41 0.20 -11.49 -20.41
C ASN A 41 -0.32 -12.09 -19.09
N PRO A 42 -1.55 -11.79 -18.63
CA PRO A 42 -2.11 -12.34 -17.40
C PRO A 42 -2.47 -13.84 -17.52
N GLY A 43 -1.86 -14.58 -18.45
CA GLY A 43 -2.07 -16.01 -18.64
C GLY A 43 -1.66 -16.82 -17.40
N ASP A 44 -1.85 -18.15 -17.47
CA ASP A 44 -1.57 -19.06 -16.36
C ASP A 44 -0.18 -18.81 -15.77
N GLY A 45 -0.16 -18.17 -14.61
CA GLY A 45 1.07 -17.83 -13.93
C GLY A 45 1.84 -19.10 -13.58
N PRO A 46 3.19 -19.09 -13.62
CA PRO A 46 4.01 -20.29 -13.41
C PRO A 46 4.01 -20.80 -11.95
N TYR A 47 3.07 -20.34 -11.12
CA TYR A 47 3.08 -20.48 -9.67
C TYR A 47 2.38 -21.77 -9.19
N GLY A 48 1.57 -22.37 -10.06
CA GLY A 48 0.77 -23.56 -9.72
C GLY A 48 -0.50 -23.21 -8.92
N PRO A 49 -1.29 -24.22 -8.54
CA PRO A 49 -2.55 -24.01 -7.82
C PRO A 49 -2.30 -23.59 -6.37
N LEU A 50 -3.31 -22.97 -5.77
CA LEU A 50 -3.36 -22.73 -4.34
C LEU A 50 -3.32 -24.05 -3.56
N GLN A 51 -2.52 -24.09 -2.50
CA GLN A 51 -2.53 -25.16 -1.50
C GLN A 51 -3.58 -24.87 -0.42
N PRO A 52 -3.91 -25.86 0.45
CA PRO A 52 -4.67 -25.58 1.66
C PRO A 52 -4.07 -24.43 2.47
N ALA A 53 -4.92 -23.78 3.26
CA ALA A 53 -4.51 -22.65 4.08
C ALA A 53 -3.32 -23.02 5.00
N ASN A 54 -2.33 -22.12 5.07
CA ASN A 54 -1.20 -22.25 6.00
C ASN A 54 -1.59 -21.83 7.43
N GLY A 55 -0.61 -21.73 8.32
CA GLY A 55 -0.83 -21.33 9.72
C GLY A 55 -1.43 -19.92 9.90
N ASP A 56 -1.30 -19.05 8.90
CA ASP A 56 -1.90 -17.70 8.89
C ASP A 56 -3.30 -17.70 8.23
N GLY A 57 -3.83 -18.86 7.86
CA GLY A 57 -5.12 -18.98 7.17
C GLY A 57 -5.07 -18.68 5.67
N LEU A 58 -3.88 -18.45 5.09
CA LEU A 58 -3.72 -18.08 3.68
C LEU A 58 -3.49 -19.31 2.79
N MET A 59 -4.30 -19.42 1.74
CA MET A 59 -4.07 -20.37 0.65
C MET A 59 -3.03 -19.77 -0.30
N LEU A 60 -1.87 -20.41 -0.43
CA LEU A 60 -0.76 -19.93 -1.25
C LEU A 60 -0.25 -21.05 -2.17
N PRO A 61 0.33 -20.73 -3.34
CA PRO A 61 0.98 -21.73 -4.17
C PRO A 61 2.21 -22.33 -3.48
N ALA A 62 2.67 -23.49 -3.96
CA ALA A 62 3.83 -24.16 -3.39
C ALA A 62 5.09 -23.25 -3.44
N GLY A 63 5.83 -23.18 -2.33
CA GLY A 63 7.03 -22.34 -2.20
C GLY A 63 6.78 -20.89 -1.79
N PHE A 64 5.52 -20.45 -1.71
CA PHE A 64 5.14 -19.16 -1.16
C PHE A 64 4.94 -19.26 0.36
N THR A 65 5.28 -18.18 1.07
CA THR A 65 5.14 -18.06 2.52
C THR A 65 4.53 -16.72 2.86
N SER A 66 3.76 -16.66 3.95
CA SER A 66 3.29 -15.41 4.56
C SER A 66 3.96 -15.17 5.91
N ARG A 67 3.78 -13.95 6.40
CA ARG A 67 4.10 -13.55 7.77
C ARG A 67 2.99 -12.59 8.20
N LEU A 68 2.27 -12.92 9.26
CA LEU A 68 1.38 -11.95 9.92
C LEU A 68 2.22 -10.81 10.51
N LEU A 69 1.95 -9.57 10.08
CA LEU A 69 2.65 -8.38 10.56
C LEU A 69 1.87 -7.67 11.67
N ALA A 70 0.56 -7.55 11.50
CA ALA A 70 -0.34 -6.85 12.40
C ALA A 70 -1.76 -7.43 12.29
N ALA A 71 -2.52 -7.37 13.37
CA ALA A 71 -3.92 -7.76 13.43
C ALA A 71 -4.72 -6.66 14.15
N SER A 72 -5.94 -6.39 13.68
CA SER A 72 -6.80 -5.31 14.20
C SER A 72 -6.95 -5.35 15.71
N GLY A 73 -6.64 -4.25 16.38
CA GLY A 73 -6.74 -4.11 17.83
C GLY A 73 -5.62 -4.79 18.62
N GLU A 74 -4.68 -5.48 17.96
CA GLU A 74 -3.52 -6.08 18.60
C GLU A 74 -2.30 -5.15 18.55
N THR A 75 -1.43 -5.26 19.54
CA THR A 75 -0.14 -4.58 19.53
C THR A 75 0.78 -5.23 18.50
N VAL A 76 1.31 -4.42 17.60
CA VAL A 76 2.23 -4.87 16.55
C VAL A 76 3.53 -5.35 17.19
N PRO A 77 3.93 -6.62 16.98
CA PRO A 77 5.12 -7.19 17.61
C PRO A 77 6.39 -6.35 17.37
N GLY A 78 7.13 -6.08 18.44
CA GLY A 78 8.36 -5.26 18.39
C GLY A 78 8.12 -3.76 18.49
N THR A 79 6.87 -3.31 18.64
CA THR A 79 6.51 -1.90 18.79
C THR A 79 5.57 -1.68 19.98
N GLY A 80 5.25 -0.43 20.30
CA GLY A 80 4.16 -0.06 21.21
C GLY A 80 2.84 0.26 20.52
N HIS A 81 2.73 0.04 19.21
CA HIS A 81 1.59 0.47 18.40
C HIS A 81 0.49 -0.57 18.34
N THR A 82 -0.75 -0.18 18.63
CA THR A 82 -1.93 -1.00 18.36
C THR A 82 -2.39 -0.78 16.92
N TRP A 83 -2.53 -1.87 16.15
CA TRP A 83 -3.01 -1.78 14.77
C TRP A 83 -4.49 -1.37 14.73
N HIS A 84 -4.84 -0.52 13.76
CA HIS A 84 -6.21 -0.02 13.63
C HIS A 84 -7.19 -1.13 13.21
N ALA A 85 -8.47 -0.89 13.49
CA ALA A 85 -9.56 -1.74 13.02
C ALA A 85 -9.85 -1.48 11.53
N ASN A 86 -10.44 -2.47 10.87
CA ASN A 86 -10.80 -2.45 9.45
C ASN A 86 -9.64 -1.99 8.54
N PRO A 87 -8.48 -2.67 8.57
CA PRO A 87 -7.36 -2.32 7.70
C PRO A 87 -7.77 -2.43 6.23
N ASP A 88 -7.46 -1.39 5.47
CA ASP A 88 -7.90 -1.20 4.10
C ASP A 88 -6.71 -0.72 3.22
N GLY A 89 -6.93 0.21 2.29
CA GLY A 89 -5.96 0.66 1.31
C GLY A 89 -4.61 1.00 1.94
N ALA A 90 -3.55 0.50 1.31
CA ALA A 90 -2.20 0.56 1.83
C ALA A 90 -1.18 0.84 0.73
N ALA A 91 -0.07 1.43 1.12
CA ALA A 91 1.05 1.71 0.21
C ALA A 91 2.40 1.64 0.93
N CYS A 92 3.44 1.33 0.18
CA CYS A 92 4.82 1.45 0.66
C CYS A 92 5.46 2.75 0.18
N LEU A 93 6.11 3.49 1.07
CA LEU A 93 6.89 4.69 0.76
C LEU A 93 8.34 4.49 1.19
N PRO A 94 9.34 4.85 0.36
CA PRO A 94 10.74 4.70 0.74
C PRO A 94 11.09 5.58 1.94
N ALA A 95 11.91 5.06 2.85
CA ALA A 95 12.43 5.82 3.97
C ALA A 95 13.82 6.40 3.65
N ALA A 96 14.08 7.62 4.11
CA ALA A 96 15.42 8.20 4.03
C ALA A 96 16.41 7.35 4.83
N GLY A 97 17.56 7.01 4.23
CA GLY A 97 18.55 6.13 4.85
C GLY A 97 18.30 4.63 4.67
N GLY A 98 17.28 4.24 3.89
CA GLY A 98 16.95 2.85 3.58
C GLY A 98 15.76 2.31 4.38
N GLY A 99 15.25 1.15 3.98
CA GLY A 99 13.97 0.65 4.48
C GLY A 99 12.78 1.37 3.84
N TRP A 100 11.60 1.22 4.43
CA TRP A 100 10.36 1.83 3.93
C TRP A 100 9.32 1.99 5.04
N TYR A 101 8.34 2.84 4.79
CA TYR A 101 7.10 2.92 5.55
C TYR A 101 6.03 2.11 4.82
N LEU A 102 5.24 1.33 5.55
CA LEU A 102 3.96 0.79 5.10
C LEU A 102 2.88 1.63 5.76
N VAL A 103 2.13 2.39 4.98
CA VAL A 103 0.92 3.09 5.45
C VAL A 103 -0.31 2.27 5.11
N SER A 104 -1.32 2.31 5.97
CA SER A 104 -2.57 1.58 5.79
C SER A 104 -3.72 2.37 6.41
N ASN A 105 -4.82 2.45 5.69
CA ASN A 105 -6.06 3.05 6.14
C ASN A 105 -6.82 2.13 7.09
N GLY A 106 -7.54 2.71 8.05
CA GLY A 106 -8.51 2.03 8.88
C GLY A 106 -9.92 2.54 8.59
N GLU A 107 -10.75 1.71 7.97
CA GLU A 107 -12.06 2.06 7.43
C GLU A 107 -13.17 1.98 8.50
N THR A 108 -12.96 2.66 9.62
CA THR A 108 -13.95 2.70 10.71
C THR A 108 -14.83 3.93 10.61
N GLY A 109 -16.14 3.77 10.76
CA GLY A 109 -17.12 4.86 10.74
C GLY A 109 -17.13 5.72 12.02
N GLY A 110 -17.95 6.78 12.03
CA GLY A 110 -18.26 7.56 13.24
C GLY A 110 -17.06 8.28 13.86
N GLY A 111 -16.13 8.78 13.05
CA GLY A 111 -14.89 9.41 13.54
C GLY A 111 -13.79 8.42 13.94
N GLY A 112 -13.99 7.11 13.74
CA GLY A 112 -13.00 6.07 14.03
C GLY A 112 -11.97 5.83 12.93
N GLY A 113 -12.08 6.50 11.78
CA GLY A 113 -11.21 6.34 10.63
C GLY A 113 -9.79 6.81 10.91
N THR A 114 -8.81 6.06 10.39
CA THR A 114 -7.39 6.31 10.67
C THR A 114 -6.48 6.04 9.48
N VAL A 115 -5.23 6.50 9.59
CA VAL A 115 -4.10 6.02 8.78
C VAL A 115 -3.01 5.57 9.75
N GLY A 116 -2.75 4.27 9.82
CA GLY A 116 -1.63 3.70 10.57
C GLY A 116 -0.37 3.54 9.71
N THR A 117 0.79 3.47 10.35
CA THR A 117 2.05 3.16 9.65
C THR A 117 2.93 2.21 10.44
N LEU A 118 3.65 1.37 9.71
CA LEU A 118 4.80 0.60 10.20
C LEU A 118 6.06 1.06 9.48
N ARG A 119 7.16 1.23 10.23
CA ARG A 119 8.48 1.49 9.67
C ARG A 119 9.28 0.20 9.60
N PHE A 120 9.87 -0.06 8.44
CA PHE A 120 10.76 -1.18 8.21
C PHE A 120 12.21 -0.70 8.03
N ASP A 121 13.15 -1.50 8.53
CA ASP A 121 14.55 -1.39 8.13
C ASP A 121 14.80 -2.04 6.75
N SER A 122 16.03 -1.93 6.26
CA SER A 122 16.43 -2.54 4.97
C SER A 122 16.43 -4.08 4.98
N ALA A 123 16.37 -4.69 6.16
CA ALA A 123 16.31 -6.13 6.38
C ALA A 123 14.86 -6.64 6.55
N ALA A 124 13.85 -5.79 6.34
CA ALA A 124 12.43 -6.11 6.47
C ALA A 124 11.98 -6.41 7.91
N ASN A 125 12.67 -5.89 8.92
CA ASN A 125 12.20 -5.90 10.30
C ASN A 125 11.33 -4.67 10.55
N VAL A 126 10.22 -4.85 11.28
CA VAL A 126 9.45 -3.72 11.81
C VAL A 126 10.28 -3.11 12.94
N VAL A 127 10.58 -1.81 12.82
CA VAL A 127 11.40 -1.06 13.78
C VAL A 127 10.63 0.05 14.48
N ASP A 128 9.45 0.41 13.96
CA ASP A 128 8.57 1.40 14.58
C ASP A 128 7.13 1.23 14.05
N GLY A 129 6.16 1.83 14.75
CA GLY A 129 4.78 1.91 14.30
C GLY A 129 4.01 3.00 15.04
N TYR A 130 3.09 3.67 14.35
CA TYR A 130 2.28 4.74 14.93
C TYR A 130 1.08 5.10 14.04
N THR A 131 0.12 5.84 14.61
CA THR A 131 -0.98 6.43 13.86
C THR A 131 -0.57 7.78 13.30
N ILE A 132 -0.71 7.93 11.99
CA ILE A 132 -0.48 9.17 11.28
C ILE A 132 -1.71 10.08 11.43
N LEU A 133 -2.86 9.62 10.93
CA LEU A 133 -4.13 10.36 10.93
C LEU A 133 -5.18 9.63 11.78
N SER A 134 -6.01 10.39 12.49
CA SER A 134 -7.15 9.91 13.27
C SER A 134 -8.31 10.89 13.22
N GLY A 135 -9.52 10.42 13.52
CA GLY A 135 -10.71 11.28 13.62
C GLY A 135 -11.46 11.47 12.30
N THR A 136 -11.05 10.74 11.25
CA THR A 136 -11.79 10.68 9.98
C THR A 136 -12.94 9.67 10.09
N THR A 137 -13.80 9.60 9.09
CA THR A 137 -14.86 8.60 8.98
C THR A 137 -14.64 7.79 7.71
N ARG A 138 -14.51 6.46 7.87
CA ARG A 138 -14.34 5.52 6.74
C ARG A 138 -13.17 5.91 5.82
N SER A 139 -11.96 6.01 6.38
CA SER A 139 -10.76 6.09 5.53
C SER A 139 -10.65 4.79 4.73
N CYS A 140 -10.95 4.81 3.43
CA CYS A 140 -10.99 3.63 2.57
C CYS A 140 -9.60 3.40 1.95
N SER A 141 -9.30 4.05 0.82
CA SER A 141 -8.03 3.86 0.12
C SER A 141 -7.33 5.19 -0.19
N GLY A 142 -6.30 5.13 -1.03
CA GLY A 142 -5.40 6.25 -1.19
C GLY A 142 -4.27 6.09 -2.19
N GLY A 143 -3.41 7.09 -2.24
CA GLY A 143 -2.38 7.21 -3.27
C GLY A 143 -1.11 7.91 -2.80
N VAL A 144 0.04 7.42 -3.26
CA VAL A 144 1.34 8.02 -2.94
C VAL A 144 1.63 9.22 -3.85
N THR A 145 1.92 10.36 -3.24
CA THR A 145 2.33 11.58 -3.94
C THR A 145 3.78 11.50 -4.42
N PRO A 146 4.18 12.29 -5.43
CA PRO A 146 5.55 12.29 -5.94
C PRO A 146 6.59 12.77 -4.92
N TRP A 147 6.14 13.51 -3.89
CA TRP A 147 7.00 14.06 -2.84
C TRP A 147 6.99 13.23 -1.55
N GLY A 148 6.48 11.99 -1.60
CA GLY A 148 6.68 11.02 -0.53
C GLY A 148 5.66 11.08 0.61
N THR A 149 4.46 11.58 0.35
CA THR A 149 3.32 11.54 1.28
C THR A 149 2.22 10.62 0.71
N TYR A 150 1.22 10.31 1.53
CA TYR A 150 0.08 9.47 1.18
C TYR A 150 -1.23 10.24 1.29
N LEU A 151 -2.06 10.21 0.25
CA LEU A 151 -3.41 10.76 0.27
C LEU A 151 -4.38 9.67 0.73
N SER A 152 -5.09 9.88 1.83
CA SER A 152 -6.19 9.03 2.30
C SER A 152 -7.53 9.67 1.96
N GLY A 153 -8.47 8.91 1.40
CA GLY A 153 -9.84 9.35 1.10
C GLY A 153 -10.86 8.80 2.09
N GLU A 154 -11.78 9.66 2.54
CA GLU A 154 -12.98 9.23 3.26
C GLU A 154 -14.07 8.76 2.28
N GLU A 155 -14.56 7.53 2.47
CA GLU A 155 -15.58 6.91 1.63
C GLU A 155 -16.99 7.16 2.19
N HIS A 156 -17.45 8.41 2.06
CA HIS A 156 -18.85 8.78 2.31
C HIS A 156 -19.22 10.03 1.48
N PRO A 157 -20.52 10.38 1.30
CA PRO A 157 -20.94 11.41 0.34
C PRO A 157 -20.35 12.81 0.53
N THR A 158 -19.80 13.12 1.70
CA THR A 158 -19.13 14.38 2.03
C THR A 158 -17.69 14.17 2.48
N GLY A 159 -17.06 13.09 2.02
CA GLY A 159 -15.72 12.68 2.43
C GLY A 159 -14.65 13.66 1.96
N GLY A 160 -13.69 13.93 2.84
CA GLY A 160 -12.49 14.69 2.51
C GLY A 160 -11.33 13.80 2.05
N VAL A 161 -10.32 14.44 1.46
CA VAL A 161 -9.00 13.82 1.26
C VAL A 161 -8.00 14.43 2.22
N TYR A 162 -7.19 13.60 2.86
CA TYR A 162 -6.17 14.01 3.82
C TYR A 162 -4.79 13.55 3.37
N GLU A 163 -3.84 14.47 3.38
CA GLU A 163 -2.45 14.15 3.07
C GLU A 163 -1.66 13.82 4.34
N CYS A 164 -0.98 12.68 4.30
CA CYS A 164 -0.28 12.05 5.40
C CYS A 164 1.21 11.87 5.07
N ASP A 165 2.09 12.60 5.74
CA ASP A 165 3.53 12.32 5.84
C ASP A 165 3.86 11.12 6.76
N PRO A 166 4.37 9.99 6.24
CA PRO A 166 4.64 8.81 7.04
C PRO A 166 5.79 8.99 8.05
N THR A 167 6.58 10.07 7.98
CA THR A 167 7.77 10.25 8.82
C THR A 167 7.47 10.69 10.26
N GLY A 168 6.22 11.03 10.58
CA GLY A 168 5.81 11.41 11.93
C GLY A 168 4.35 11.10 12.25
N PRO A 169 4.02 10.95 13.55
CA PRO A 169 2.66 10.65 14.00
C PRO A 169 1.77 11.91 14.09
N GLY A 170 0.46 11.68 14.22
CA GLY A 170 -0.50 12.69 14.65
C GLY A 170 -0.65 13.89 13.71
N GLN A 171 -0.48 13.66 12.41
CA GLN A 171 -0.66 14.67 11.37
C GLN A 171 -1.61 14.17 10.29
N GLY A 172 -2.23 15.12 9.60
CA GLY A 172 -3.00 14.85 8.40
C GLY A 172 -3.62 16.15 7.92
N VAL A 173 -3.27 16.56 6.70
CA VAL A 173 -3.67 17.88 6.19
C VAL A 173 -4.82 17.69 5.23
N HIS A 174 -6.00 18.22 5.59
CA HIS A 174 -7.15 18.21 4.71
C HIS A 174 -6.84 18.95 3.38
N ARG A 175 -7.19 18.33 2.26
CA ARG A 175 -6.97 18.81 0.89
C ARG A 175 -8.32 19.10 0.21
N PRO A 176 -9.01 20.20 0.57
CA PRO A 176 -10.34 20.49 0.04
C PRO A 176 -10.37 20.71 -1.48
N ALA A 177 -9.25 21.06 -2.09
CA ALA A 177 -9.12 21.22 -3.54
C ALA A 177 -9.36 19.91 -4.33
N LEU A 178 -9.31 18.75 -3.65
CA LEU A 178 -9.59 17.44 -4.23
C LEU A 178 -11.08 17.08 -4.22
N GLY A 179 -11.94 17.99 -3.73
CA GLY A 179 -13.39 17.83 -3.76
C GLY A 179 -13.94 16.94 -2.65
N THR A 180 -15.27 16.86 -2.59
CA THR A 180 -16.03 16.10 -1.59
C THR A 180 -16.96 15.12 -2.26
N PHE A 181 -16.73 13.82 -2.04
CA PHE A 181 -17.57 12.70 -2.48
C PHE A 181 -17.10 11.44 -1.74
N ALA A 182 -17.70 10.28 -2.02
CA ALA A 182 -17.25 9.02 -1.44
C ALA A 182 -15.93 8.57 -2.09
N HIS A 183 -14.80 9.00 -1.53
CA HIS A 183 -13.48 8.73 -2.11
C HIS A 183 -13.07 7.27 -1.86
N GLU A 184 -12.82 6.55 -2.95
CA GLU A 184 -12.32 5.18 -2.93
C GLU A 184 -10.78 5.19 -3.10
N MET A 185 -10.28 4.77 -4.26
CA MET A 185 -8.86 4.76 -4.62
C MET A 185 -8.42 6.08 -5.26
N ILE A 186 -7.22 6.53 -4.88
CA ILE A 186 -6.55 7.70 -5.46
C ILE A 186 -5.31 7.24 -6.23
N ALA A 187 -5.29 7.41 -7.55
CA ALA A 187 -4.13 7.13 -8.37
C ALA A 187 -3.43 8.44 -8.80
N VAL A 188 -2.15 8.57 -8.46
CA VAL A 188 -1.35 9.76 -8.80
C VAL A 188 -0.39 9.42 -9.94
N ASP A 189 -0.53 10.09 -11.10
CA ASP A 189 0.50 10.05 -12.16
C ASP A 189 1.68 10.92 -11.72
N GLN A 190 2.69 10.25 -11.15
CA GLN A 190 3.83 10.95 -10.57
C GLN A 190 4.71 11.69 -11.59
N ARG A 191 4.56 11.40 -12.89
CA ARG A 191 5.33 12.07 -13.96
C ARG A 191 4.62 13.30 -14.49
N ARG A 192 3.29 13.29 -14.53
CA ARG A 192 2.49 14.34 -15.17
C ARG A 192 1.71 15.22 -14.19
N GLY A 193 1.61 14.81 -12.93
CA GLY A 193 0.87 15.53 -11.89
C GLY A 193 -0.64 15.41 -11.99
N TRP A 194 -1.16 14.40 -12.69
CA TRP A 194 -2.60 14.12 -12.71
C TRP A 194 -2.97 13.26 -11.51
N ILE A 195 -4.11 13.55 -10.90
CA ILE A 195 -4.70 12.72 -9.85
C ILE A 195 -6.01 12.14 -10.40
N TYR A 196 -6.18 10.84 -10.32
CA TYR A 196 -7.40 10.14 -10.70
C TYR A 196 -8.07 9.62 -9.44
N MET A 197 -9.37 9.90 -9.28
CA MET A 197 -10.12 9.50 -8.11
C MET A 197 -11.42 8.84 -8.55
N VAL A 198 -11.74 7.72 -7.91
CA VAL A 198 -12.97 6.96 -8.09
C VAL A 198 -13.92 7.25 -6.93
N GLU A 199 -15.21 7.32 -7.26
CA GLU A 199 -16.29 7.47 -6.29
C GLU A 199 -16.97 6.12 -6.09
N ASP A 200 -16.94 5.58 -4.86
CA ASP A 200 -17.63 4.33 -4.52
C ASP A 200 -19.10 4.60 -4.21
N ASP A 201 -19.89 4.56 -5.28
CA ASP A 201 -21.34 4.66 -5.27
C ASP A 201 -21.87 3.81 -6.44
N PRO A 202 -23.10 3.25 -6.39
CA PRO A 202 -23.68 2.53 -7.51
C PRO A 202 -23.76 3.34 -8.83
N ALA A 203 -23.85 4.67 -8.75
CA ALA A 203 -23.75 5.61 -9.86
C ALA A 203 -22.38 6.33 -9.91
N GLY A 204 -21.37 5.73 -9.28
CA GLY A 204 -20.03 6.25 -9.07
C GLY A 204 -19.32 6.69 -10.34
N ARG A 205 -18.47 7.69 -10.17
CA ARG A 205 -17.80 8.42 -11.25
C ARG A 205 -16.28 8.26 -11.13
N LEU A 206 -15.60 8.46 -12.25
CA LEU A 206 -14.14 8.51 -12.33
C LEU A 206 -13.72 9.92 -12.77
N TYR A 207 -12.86 10.53 -11.97
CA TYR A 207 -12.42 11.91 -12.16
C TYR A 207 -10.92 11.99 -12.46
N ARG A 208 -10.52 13.13 -13.05
CA ARG A 208 -9.12 13.51 -13.21
C ARG A 208 -8.93 14.98 -12.81
N PHE A 209 -7.97 15.24 -11.93
CA PHE A 209 -7.66 16.55 -11.35
C PHE A 209 -6.27 17.03 -11.78
N ARG A 210 -6.10 18.36 -11.83
CA ARG A 210 -4.82 19.06 -12.07
C ARG A 210 -4.70 20.27 -11.16
#